data_AF-A0A972ART4-F1
#
_entry.id   AF-A0A972ART4-F1
#
_cell.length_a   1.000
_cell.length_b   1.000
_cell.length_c   1.000
_cell.angle_alpha   90.00
_cell.angle_beta   90.00
_cell.angle_gamma   90.00
#
_symmetry.space_group_name_H-M   'P 1'
#
loop_
_entity.id
_entity.type
_entity.pdbx_description
1 polymer ?
#
loop_
_entity_poly.entity_id
_entity_poly.type
_entity_poly.pdbx_seq_one_letter_code
_entity_poly.pdbx_strand_id
1 'polypeptide(L)'
;MILQQSFTRDWLLKVNSDLNWNRRETQLKNLEKAVAALYLLECLSKANIDFIFKGGTSLLLLLGKIYRLSVDIDLIIETPLTEPLKVFTQVCSDSKLFFRFEKQVRETDSIFNTEHYKFFYRPFSVGIATGIAAGIATGIATGIEESFILLDLYTMKDPYAKTIELALISDVLCSDGDNVSIRMPDVDSILGDKLTAFAPTTIGIPLSAESGYRPKRVEVLKQLFDIGNLFDHVNNVAHIRETYRTIALHEIRMLGLDITPDDTLRDSARFATIIGHGGKIEKEQHESIEKGYKDFNKFVADLSFDENQAILAAAKTAYLVKVLLHDDNTIVKEDGTADMRAWEITDKAFVDFNDYKYSNPEAFFYWFKALQ
;
A
#
# COMPACT_ATOMS: atom_id res chain seq x y z
N MET A 1 14.30 -19.84 0.50
CA MET A 1 13.31 -19.91 1.60
C MET A 1 13.66 -18.93 2.72
N ILE A 2 12.63 -18.40 3.39
CA ILE A 2 12.78 -17.53 4.56
C ILE A 2 13.26 -18.34 5.77
N LEU A 3 14.32 -17.84 6.42
CA LEU A 3 14.98 -18.47 7.56
C LEU A 3 14.40 -18.00 8.90
N GLN A 4 14.49 -18.85 9.94
CA GLN A 4 14.01 -18.52 11.30
C GLN A 4 14.70 -17.29 11.90
N GLN A 5 15.92 -17.01 11.47
CA GLN A 5 16.69 -15.83 11.81
C GLN A 5 15.88 -14.54 11.55
N SER A 6 15.02 -14.53 10.52
CA SER A 6 14.13 -13.41 10.22
C SER A 6 13.20 -13.06 11.39
N PHE A 7 12.85 -14.04 12.22
CA PHE A 7 11.89 -13.91 13.33
C PHE A 7 12.57 -13.62 14.66
N THR A 8 13.65 -12.82 14.64
CA THR A 8 14.42 -12.46 15.83
C THR A 8 14.57 -10.96 15.95
N ARG A 9 14.62 -10.47 17.19
CA ARG A 9 14.88 -9.05 17.47
C ARG A 9 16.21 -8.60 16.88
N ASP A 10 17.25 -9.43 16.97
CA ASP A 10 18.58 -9.13 16.45
C ASP A 10 18.57 -8.92 14.94
N TRP A 11 17.79 -9.73 14.20
CA TRP A 11 17.59 -9.51 12.78
C TRP A 11 16.87 -8.20 12.48
N LEU A 12 15.80 -7.87 13.22
CA LEU A 12 15.09 -6.62 13.03
C LEU A 12 15.99 -5.39 13.30
N LEU A 13 16.84 -5.47 14.33
CA LEU A 13 17.82 -4.43 14.65
C LEU A 13 18.87 -4.31 13.55
N LYS A 14 19.35 -5.45 13.02
CA LYS A 14 20.27 -5.48 11.89
C LYS A 14 19.67 -4.81 10.65
N VAL A 15 18.46 -5.21 10.23
CA VAL A 15 17.76 -4.60 9.07
C VAL A 15 17.58 -3.09 9.27
N ASN A 16 17.13 -2.68 10.47
CA ASN A 16 16.95 -1.27 10.80
C ASN A 16 18.26 -0.45 10.71
N SER A 17 19.38 -1.07 11.08
CA SER A 17 20.72 -0.48 10.95
C SER A 17 21.19 -0.45 9.50
N ASP A 18 21.14 -1.58 8.79
CA ASP A 18 21.65 -1.71 7.42
C ASP A 18 20.91 -0.79 6.44
N LEU A 19 19.60 -0.61 6.63
CA LEU A 19 18.76 0.25 5.80
C LEU A 19 18.73 1.72 6.27
N ASN A 20 19.50 2.09 7.30
CA ASN A 20 19.60 3.44 7.85
C ASN A 20 18.25 4.08 8.22
N TRP A 21 17.29 3.28 8.68
CA TRP A 21 15.95 3.79 9.02
C TRP A 21 15.89 4.52 10.36
N ASN A 22 16.92 4.39 11.20
CA ASN A 22 17.04 5.08 12.49
C ASN A 22 15.81 4.93 13.40
N ARG A 23 15.04 3.84 13.28
CA ARG A 23 13.89 3.60 14.14
C ARG A 23 14.35 3.27 15.54
N ARG A 24 13.67 3.81 16.55
CA ARG A 24 13.84 3.34 17.92
C ARG A 24 13.37 1.89 18.02
N GLU A 25 13.89 1.15 18.98
CA GLU A 25 13.49 -0.24 19.19
C GLU A 25 11.99 -0.41 19.42
N THR A 26 11.36 0.57 20.10
CA THR A 26 9.90 0.61 20.33
C THR A 26 9.08 0.83 19.04
N GLN A 27 9.73 1.09 17.91
CA GLN A 27 9.13 1.35 16.60
C GLN A 27 9.35 0.20 15.60
N LEU A 28 9.94 -0.93 16.04
CA LEU A 28 10.19 -2.10 15.18
C LEU A 28 8.95 -2.94 14.90
N LYS A 29 7.81 -2.67 15.56
CA LYS A 29 6.57 -3.43 15.39
C LYS A 29 6.07 -3.51 13.94
N ASN A 30 6.19 -2.42 13.17
CA ASN A 30 5.79 -2.45 11.76
C ASN A 30 6.76 -3.27 10.89
N LEU A 31 8.04 -3.31 11.25
CA LEU A 31 9.03 -4.11 10.55
C LEU A 31 8.82 -5.60 10.86
N GLU A 32 8.60 -5.93 12.12
CA GLU A 32 8.19 -7.29 12.54
C GLU A 32 6.99 -7.79 11.74
N LYS A 33 5.95 -6.96 11.65
CA LYS A 33 4.74 -7.31 10.89
C LYS A 33 5.00 -7.45 9.40
N ALA A 34 5.85 -6.61 8.79
CA ALA A 34 6.22 -6.76 7.38
C ALA A 34 6.94 -8.10 7.12
N VAL A 35 7.88 -8.48 8.01
CA VAL A 35 8.57 -9.78 7.95
C VAL A 35 7.58 -10.94 8.11
N ALA A 36 6.70 -10.86 9.10
CA ALA A 36 5.69 -11.89 9.33
C ALA A 36 4.70 -12.00 8.15
N ALA A 37 4.31 -10.87 7.54
CA ALA A 37 3.43 -10.84 6.37
C ALA A 37 4.07 -11.55 5.16
N LEU A 38 5.31 -11.22 4.82
CA LEU A 38 6.01 -11.90 3.72
C LEU A 38 6.24 -13.39 4.02
N TYR A 39 6.42 -13.77 5.30
CA TYR A 39 6.48 -15.19 5.66
C TYR A 39 5.13 -15.90 5.51
N LEU A 40 4.02 -15.24 5.86
CA LEU A 40 2.69 -15.78 5.60
C LEU A 40 2.48 -16.04 4.11
N LEU A 41 2.92 -15.12 3.25
CA LEU A 41 2.90 -15.28 1.80
C LEU A 41 3.69 -16.50 1.32
N GLU A 42 4.88 -16.75 1.88
CA GLU A 42 5.65 -17.98 1.60
C GLU A 42 4.86 -19.24 1.98
N CYS A 43 4.24 -19.25 3.16
CA CYS A 43 3.45 -20.39 3.62
C CYS A 43 2.23 -20.65 2.73
N LEU A 44 1.51 -19.59 2.33
CA LEU A 44 0.34 -19.70 1.44
C LEU A 44 0.73 -20.21 0.06
N SER A 45 1.86 -19.75 -0.49
CA SER A 45 2.41 -20.26 -1.76
C SER A 45 2.76 -21.75 -1.67
N LYS A 46 3.42 -22.18 -0.58
CA LYS A 46 3.75 -23.60 -0.32
C LYS A 46 2.51 -24.49 -0.12
N ALA A 47 1.39 -23.91 0.29
CA ALA A 47 0.11 -24.61 0.38
C ALA A 47 -0.58 -24.79 -0.99
N ASN A 48 0.07 -24.42 -2.09
CA ASN A 48 -0.43 -24.48 -3.47
C ASN A 48 -1.75 -23.73 -3.68
N ILE A 49 -1.90 -22.59 -2.99
CA ILE A 49 -2.97 -21.65 -3.29
C ILE A 49 -2.56 -20.85 -4.53
N ASP A 50 -3.36 -20.92 -5.59
CA ASP A 50 -3.17 -20.06 -6.76
C ASP A 50 -3.75 -18.67 -6.48
N PHE A 51 -2.89 -17.66 -6.50
CA PHE A 51 -3.25 -16.29 -6.17
C PHE A 51 -2.39 -15.27 -6.91
N ILE A 52 -2.89 -14.04 -6.98
CA ILE A 52 -2.10 -12.86 -7.34
C ILE A 52 -1.90 -12.01 -6.09
N PHE A 53 -0.65 -11.80 -5.69
CA PHE A 53 -0.30 -10.95 -4.55
C PHE A 53 -0.36 -9.48 -4.96
N LYS A 54 -1.10 -8.66 -4.21
CA LYS A 54 -1.30 -7.23 -4.51
C LYS A 54 -1.11 -6.36 -3.27
N GLY A 55 -1.59 -5.11 -3.36
CA GLY A 55 -1.68 -4.21 -2.22
C GLY A 55 -0.35 -3.59 -1.82
N GLY A 56 -0.33 -2.93 -0.66
CA GLY A 56 0.84 -2.15 -0.22
C GLY A 56 2.08 -3.00 0.10
N THR A 57 1.88 -4.27 0.49
CA THR A 57 2.98 -5.15 0.89
C THR A 57 3.73 -5.72 -0.31
N SER A 58 3.09 -5.81 -1.48
CA SER A 58 3.77 -6.18 -2.74
C SER A 58 4.89 -5.20 -3.13
N LEU A 59 4.78 -3.94 -2.73
CA LEU A 59 5.78 -2.90 -3.01
C LEU A 59 7.11 -3.14 -2.31
N LEU A 60 7.15 -3.99 -1.26
CA LEU A 60 8.40 -4.42 -0.61
C LEU A 60 9.26 -5.34 -1.48
N LEU A 61 8.67 -5.90 -2.56
CA LEU A 61 9.32 -6.77 -3.53
C LEU A 61 9.51 -6.05 -4.87
N LEU A 62 8.52 -5.25 -5.27
CA LEU A 62 8.41 -4.72 -6.62
C LEU A 62 9.36 -3.55 -6.94
N LEU A 63 9.58 -2.63 -5.98
CA LEU A 63 10.26 -1.36 -6.25
C LEU A 63 11.78 -1.40 -6.09
N GLY A 64 12.37 -2.52 -5.63
CA GLY A 64 13.80 -2.64 -5.34
C GLY A 64 14.32 -1.75 -4.18
N LYS A 65 13.52 -0.77 -3.73
CA LYS A 65 13.73 0.05 -2.55
C LYS A 65 12.45 0.04 -1.70
N ILE A 66 12.63 -0.05 -0.38
CA ILE A 66 11.52 -0.01 0.56
C ILE A 66 11.24 1.45 0.96
N TYR A 67 10.12 2.00 0.47
CA TYR A 67 9.69 3.36 0.78
C TYR A 67 8.84 3.45 2.06
N ARG A 68 8.01 2.45 2.32
CA ARG A 68 7.28 2.30 3.58
C ARG A 68 7.00 0.83 3.89
N LEU A 69 6.83 0.53 5.17
CA LEU A 69 6.39 -0.76 5.65
C LEU A 69 4.87 -0.92 5.45
N SER A 70 4.47 -2.12 5.09
CA SER A 70 3.08 -2.57 5.00
C SER A 70 2.98 -3.92 5.72
N VAL A 71 1.80 -4.21 6.28
CA VAL A 71 1.66 -5.22 7.35
C VAL A 71 0.55 -6.24 7.10
N ASP A 72 -0.22 -6.06 6.03
CA ASP A 72 -1.35 -6.91 5.64
C ASP A 72 -0.99 -7.68 4.37
N ILE A 73 -1.65 -8.79 4.10
CA ILE A 73 -1.52 -9.56 2.86
C ILE A 73 -2.82 -9.49 2.09
N ASP A 74 -2.77 -8.89 0.91
CA ASP A 74 -3.89 -8.74 -0.01
C ASP A 74 -3.69 -9.69 -1.20
N LEU A 75 -4.56 -10.68 -1.36
CA LEU A 75 -4.50 -11.66 -2.45
C LEU A 75 -5.77 -11.61 -3.29
N ILE A 76 -5.60 -11.76 -4.60
CA ILE A 76 -6.70 -12.10 -5.51
C ILE A 76 -6.69 -13.59 -5.77
N ILE A 77 -7.85 -14.23 -5.66
CA ILE A 77 -8.11 -15.61 -6.07
C ILE A 77 -9.26 -15.63 -7.09
N GLU A 78 -9.15 -16.43 -8.14
CA GLU A 78 -10.23 -16.50 -9.14
C GLU A 78 -11.45 -17.26 -8.64
N THR A 79 -11.23 -18.25 -7.77
CA THR A 79 -12.29 -19.09 -7.18
C THR A 79 -12.14 -19.16 -5.67
N PRO A 80 -13.24 -19.09 -4.90
CA PRO A 80 -13.19 -19.28 -3.45
C PRO A 80 -12.56 -20.62 -3.08
N LEU A 81 -11.81 -20.64 -1.98
CA LEU A 81 -11.20 -21.86 -1.47
C LEU A 81 -12.30 -22.87 -1.07
N THR A 82 -12.17 -24.13 -1.49
CA THR A 82 -13.16 -25.18 -1.18
C THR A 82 -13.14 -25.59 0.29
N GLU A 83 -11.96 -25.65 0.92
CA GLU A 83 -11.79 -26.03 2.34
C GLU A 83 -10.81 -25.09 3.05
N PRO A 84 -11.11 -23.77 3.20
CA PRO A 84 -10.17 -22.78 3.74
C PRO A 84 -9.68 -23.15 5.15
N LEU A 85 -10.56 -23.74 5.98
CA LEU A 85 -10.20 -24.20 7.34
C LEU A 85 -9.11 -25.27 7.33
N LYS A 86 -9.16 -26.21 6.38
CA LYS A 86 -8.18 -27.29 6.25
C LYS A 86 -6.85 -26.75 5.75
N VAL A 87 -6.91 -25.90 4.73
CA VAL A 87 -5.72 -25.23 4.16
C VAL A 87 -5.01 -24.40 5.24
N PHE A 88 -5.74 -23.57 5.98
CA PHE A 88 -5.13 -22.69 6.99
C PHE A 88 -4.69 -23.44 8.24
N THR A 89 -5.37 -24.53 8.62
CA THR A 89 -4.88 -25.45 9.66
C THR A 89 -3.53 -26.06 9.26
N GLN A 90 -3.37 -26.47 8.00
CA GLN A 90 -2.10 -26.98 7.49
C GLN A 90 -1.01 -25.89 7.48
N VAL A 91 -1.35 -24.69 6.99
CA VAL A 91 -0.45 -23.52 7.01
C VAL A 91 0.08 -23.25 8.43
N CYS A 92 -0.79 -23.24 9.45
CA CYS A 92 -0.35 -23.06 10.84
C CYS A 92 0.47 -24.25 11.37
N SER A 93 0.15 -25.48 10.97
CA SER A 93 0.88 -26.69 11.43
C SER A 93 2.30 -26.75 10.89
N ASP A 94 2.50 -26.33 9.63
CA ASP A 94 3.81 -26.32 8.97
C ASP A 94 4.61 -25.03 9.23
N SER A 95 3.95 -23.99 9.74
CA SER A 95 4.58 -22.69 9.99
C SER A 95 5.52 -22.74 11.18
N LYS A 96 6.65 -22.04 11.04
CA LYS A 96 7.60 -21.79 12.14
C LYS A 96 7.21 -20.59 13.00
N LEU A 97 6.17 -19.84 12.61
CA LEU A 97 5.79 -18.57 13.24
C LEU A 97 4.30 -18.53 13.65
N PHE A 98 3.40 -18.90 12.74
CA PHE A 98 1.96 -18.81 12.94
C PHE A 98 1.42 -20.07 13.59
N PHE A 99 0.67 -19.93 14.69
CA PHE A 99 0.18 -21.08 15.46
C PHE A 99 -1.35 -21.22 15.48
N ARG A 100 -2.09 -20.19 15.06
CA ARG A 100 -3.54 -20.25 14.89
C ARG A 100 -4.00 -19.19 13.88
N PHE A 101 -5.21 -19.37 13.38
CA PHE A 101 -5.90 -18.38 12.56
C PHE A 101 -7.34 -18.19 13.02
N GLU A 102 -7.97 -17.10 12.60
CA GLU A 102 -9.37 -16.77 12.90
C GLU A 102 -9.99 -16.05 11.71
N LYS A 103 -11.21 -16.44 11.32
CA LYS A 103 -11.98 -15.68 10.32
C LYS A 103 -12.56 -14.44 10.99
N GLN A 104 -12.32 -13.27 10.40
CA GLN A 104 -12.92 -12.02 10.83
C GLN A 104 -14.09 -11.69 9.91
N VAL A 105 -15.32 -11.83 10.41
CA VAL A 105 -16.53 -11.47 9.64
C VAL A 105 -16.74 -9.96 9.71
N ARG A 106 -16.98 -9.32 8.57
CA ARG A 106 -17.42 -7.92 8.49
C ARG A 106 -18.75 -7.83 7.73
N GLU A 107 -19.55 -6.82 8.05
CA GLU A 107 -20.87 -6.63 7.43
C GLU A 107 -20.78 -6.42 5.91
N THR A 108 -19.67 -5.87 5.44
CA THR A 108 -19.42 -5.56 4.03
C THR A 108 -18.85 -6.72 3.20
N ASP A 109 -18.53 -7.86 3.80
CA ASP A 109 -17.85 -8.98 3.11
C ASP A 109 -18.63 -9.46 1.87
N SER A 110 -19.97 -9.48 1.98
CA SER A 110 -20.86 -9.88 0.89
C SER A 110 -20.90 -8.88 -0.28
N ILE A 111 -20.57 -7.61 -0.03
CA ILE A 111 -20.56 -6.55 -1.06
C ILE A 111 -19.25 -6.58 -1.83
N PHE A 112 -18.13 -6.94 -1.20
CA PHE A 112 -16.82 -6.85 -1.85
C PHE A 112 -16.23 -8.20 -2.26
N ASN A 113 -16.95 -9.32 -2.06
CA ASN A 113 -16.43 -10.66 -2.33
C ASN A 113 -15.06 -10.92 -1.66
N THR A 114 -14.87 -10.33 -0.47
CA THR A 114 -13.61 -10.41 0.29
C THR A 114 -13.82 -11.23 1.53
N GLU A 115 -12.93 -12.19 1.78
CA GLU A 115 -12.83 -12.86 3.07
C GLU A 115 -11.63 -12.38 3.86
N HIS A 116 -11.83 -12.10 5.15
CA HIS A 116 -10.78 -11.62 6.05
C HIS A 116 -10.39 -12.68 7.07
N TYR A 117 -9.08 -12.91 7.21
CA TYR A 117 -8.52 -13.84 8.19
C TYR A 117 -7.39 -13.19 8.98
N LYS A 118 -7.25 -13.55 10.25
CA LYS A 118 -6.11 -13.17 11.09
C LYS A 118 -5.24 -14.38 11.31
N PHE A 119 -3.95 -14.28 11.04
CA PHE A 119 -2.94 -15.29 11.38
C PHE A 119 -2.11 -14.82 12.56
N PHE A 120 -2.16 -15.55 13.67
CA PHE A 120 -1.58 -15.13 14.94
C PHE A 120 -0.19 -15.72 15.15
N TYR A 121 0.69 -14.88 15.69
CA TYR A 121 2.06 -15.21 16.04
C TYR A 121 2.48 -14.51 17.34
N ARG A 122 3.59 -14.96 17.93
CA ARG A 122 4.17 -14.33 19.12
C ARG A 122 5.12 -13.21 18.68
N PRO A 123 4.96 -11.96 19.16
CA PRO A 123 5.87 -10.87 18.84
C PRO A 123 7.33 -11.22 19.14
N PHE A 124 8.24 -10.73 18.30
CA PHE A 124 9.68 -10.97 18.38
C PHE A 124 10.52 -9.68 18.31
N SER A 125 9.89 -8.51 18.23
CA SER A 125 10.50 -7.18 18.28
C SER A 125 10.71 -6.65 19.69
N VAL A 126 9.88 -7.07 20.65
CA VAL A 126 10.02 -6.72 22.06
C VAL A 126 10.95 -7.73 22.71
N GLY A 127 12.03 -7.26 23.34
CA GLY A 127 12.94 -8.14 24.07
C GLY A 127 12.19 -8.90 25.15
N ILE A 128 12.48 -10.20 25.28
CA ILE A 128 11.97 -11.07 26.34
C ILE A 128 12.47 -10.53 27.68
N ALA A 129 11.75 -9.54 28.23
CA ALA A 129 11.93 -9.05 29.59
C ALA A 129 11.09 -9.87 30.58
N THR A 130 10.83 -11.15 30.27
CA THR A 130 10.31 -12.15 31.21
C THR A 130 10.81 -13.53 30.80
N GLY A 131 12.01 -13.87 31.27
CA GLY A 131 12.65 -15.20 31.35
C GLY A 131 11.89 -16.47 30.95
N ILE A 132 11.40 -16.56 29.71
CA ILE A 132 11.05 -17.82 29.08
C ILE A 132 12.01 -17.98 27.92
N ALA A 133 13.00 -18.83 28.17
CA ALA A 133 13.98 -19.29 27.21
C ALA A 133 13.30 -19.74 25.91
N ALA A 134 14.02 -19.53 24.81
CA ALA A 134 13.79 -20.18 23.53
C ALA A 134 13.34 -21.64 23.75
N GLY A 135 12.06 -21.89 23.48
CA GLY A 135 11.44 -23.18 23.67
C GLY A 135 10.06 -23.14 23.04
N ILE A 136 9.91 -23.84 21.93
CA ILE A 136 8.62 -24.22 21.37
C ILE A 136 7.93 -25.09 22.44
N ALA A 137 7.24 -24.46 23.37
CA ALA A 137 6.44 -25.12 24.38
C ALA A 137 5.00 -25.24 23.86
N THR A 138 4.68 -26.46 23.43
CA THR A 138 3.34 -26.99 23.25
C THR A 138 2.58 -26.84 24.56
N GLY A 139 1.66 -25.88 24.64
CA GLY A 139 0.83 -25.65 25.81
C GLY A 139 0.31 -24.22 25.83
N ILE A 140 -1.01 -24.08 25.72
CA ILE A 140 -1.72 -22.79 25.74
C ILE A 140 -1.56 -22.21 27.15
N ALA A 141 -0.56 -21.35 27.35
CA ALA A 141 -0.44 -20.51 28.52
C ALA A 141 -1.24 -19.23 28.26
N THR A 142 -2.36 -19.07 28.96
CA THR A 142 -3.16 -17.85 29.00
C THR A 142 -2.30 -16.69 29.52
N GLY A 143 -2.01 -15.70 28.69
CA GLY A 143 -1.25 -14.50 29.06
C GLY A 143 -0.10 -14.11 28.13
N ILE A 144 0.13 -14.83 27.03
CA ILE A 144 1.12 -14.45 26.01
C ILE A 144 0.54 -13.32 25.15
N GLU A 145 1.27 -12.21 25.00
CA GLU A 145 0.91 -11.15 24.05
C GLU A 145 0.95 -11.73 22.64
N GLU A 146 -0.18 -11.72 21.93
CA GLU A 146 -0.28 -12.17 20.55
C GLU A 146 -0.29 -10.97 19.59
N SER A 147 0.34 -11.13 18.44
CA SER A 147 0.08 -10.26 17.29
C SER A 147 -0.49 -11.08 16.13
N PHE A 148 -0.93 -10.38 15.10
CA PHE A 148 -1.49 -11.02 13.92
C PHE A 148 -1.15 -10.26 12.63
N ILE A 149 -1.17 -11.00 11.54
CA ILE A 149 -1.21 -10.52 10.16
C ILE A 149 -2.62 -10.70 9.64
N LEU A 150 -3.15 -9.65 9.01
CA LEU A 150 -4.43 -9.73 8.31
C LEU A 150 -4.19 -10.27 6.90
N LEU A 151 -4.98 -11.27 6.50
CA LEU A 151 -5.06 -11.81 5.16
C LEU A 151 -6.43 -11.44 4.59
N ASP A 152 -6.42 -10.72 3.48
CA ASP A 152 -7.60 -10.37 2.70
C ASP A 152 -7.58 -11.18 1.41
N LEU A 153 -8.58 -12.06 1.24
CA LEU A 153 -8.78 -12.87 0.04
C LEU A 153 -9.91 -12.28 -0.79
N TYR A 154 -9.55 -11.60 -1.87
CA TYR A 154 -10.49 -10.98 -2.80
C TYR A 154 -10.80 -11.94 -3.95
N THR A 155 -12.06 -12.33 -4.10
CA THR A 155 -12.46 -13.26 -5.16
C THR A 155 -12.82 -12.49 -6.44
N MET A 156 -11.93 -12.51 -7.43
CA MET A 156 -12.18 -11.94 -8.75
C MET A 156 -11.29 -12.57 -9.82
N LYS A 157 -11.72 -12.47 -11.09
CA LYS A 157 -10.82 -12.75 -12.23
C LYS A 157 -9.68 -11.74 -12.26
N ASP A 158 -8.48 -12.16 -12.67
CA ASP A 158 -7.30 -11.29 -12.82
C ASP A 158 -7.66 -9.94 -13.49
N PRO A 159 -7.59 -8.81 -12.75
CA PRO A 159 -7.93 -7.50 -13.29
C PRO A 159 -6.73 -6.78 -13.91
N TYR A 160 -5.52 -7.33 -13.79
CA TYR A 160 -4.30 -6.63 -14.14
C TYR A 160 -3.99 -6.80 -15.62
N ALA A 161 -3.65 -5.69 -16.27
CA ALA A 161 -3.18 -5.71 -17.65
C ALA A 161 -1.91 -6.57 -17.80
N LYS A 162 -1.06 -6.57 -16.77
CA LYS A 162 0.12 -7.43 -16.72
C LYS A 162 0.46 -7.89 -15.30
N THR A 163 0.69 -9.19 -15.19
CA THR A 163 1.34 -9.80 -14.02
C THR A 163 2.77 -10.24 -14.34
N ILE A 164 3.59 -10.31 -13.31
CA ILE A 164 4.98 -10.77 -13.33
C ILE A 164 5.18 -11.79 -12.20
N GLU A 165 6.26 -12.56 -12.34
CA GLU A 165 6.71 -13.54 -11.35
C GLU A 165 8.01 -13.02 -10.74
N LEU A 166 8.04 -12.84 -9.41
CA LEU A 166 9.25 -12.45 -8.68
C LEU A 166 9.55 -13.46 -7.59
N ALA A 167 10.83 -13.79 -7.41
CA ALA A 167 11.26 -14.56 -6.25
C ALA A 167 10.97 -13.76 -4.98
N LEU A 168 10.46 -14.44 -3.94
CA LEU A 168 10.18 -13.83 -2.63
C LEU A 168 11.49 -13.50 -1.89
N ILE A 169 12.10 -12.38 -2.29
CA ILE A 169 13.35 -11.84 -1.75
C ILE A 169 13.12 -10.38 -1.41
N SER A 170 13.51 -9.98 -0.21
CA SER A 170 13.40 -8.60 0.26
C SER A 170 14.48 -8.32 1.28
N ASP A 171 14.96 -7.07 1.35
CA ASP A 171 16.00 -6.64 2.29
C ASP A 171 15.59 -6.79 3.77
N VAL A 172 14.29 -6.94 4.05
CA VAL A 172 13.80 -7.19 5.41
C VAL A 172 13.88 -8.66 5.82
N LEU A 173 14.15 -9.58 4.89
CA LEU A 173 14.13 -11.02 5.10
C LEU A 173 15.55 -11.62 5.11
N CYS A 174 15.80 -12.52 6.06
CA CYS A 174 16.92 -13.43 5.97
C CYS A 174 16.46 -14.67 5.19
N SER A 175 16.98 -14.85 3.98
CA SER A 175 16.58 -15.94 3.07
C SER A 175 17.80 -16.66 2.52
N ASP A 176 17.68 -17.96 2.31
CA ASP A 176 18.71 -18.82 1.68
C ASP A 176 18.07 -19.96 0.88
N GLY A 177 18.80 -20.54 -0.06
CA GLY A 177 18.33 -21.59 -0.97
C GLY A 177 17.22 -21.11 -1.92
N ASP A 178 16.38 -22.04 -2.38
CA ASP A 178 15.35 -21.75 -3.37
C ASP A 178 14.18 -20.97 -2.74
N ASN A 179 13.93 -19.75 -3.22
CA ASN A 179 12.80 -18.92 -2.80
C ASN A 179 11.59 -19.22 -3.69
N VAL A 180 10.40 -19.16 -3.11
CA VAL A 180 9.15 -19.31 -3.89
C VAL A 180 9.02 -18.16 -4.89
N SER A 181 8.47 -18.46 -6.06
CA SER A 181 8.06 -17.44 -7.03
C SER A 181 6.64 -16.97 -6.69
N ILE A 182 6.43 -15.66 -6.75
CA ILE A 182 5.15 -15.02 -6.44
C ILE A 182 4.67 -14.25 -7.66
N ARG A 183 3.46 -14.58 -8.11
CA ARG A 183 2.71 -13.81 -9.11
C ARG A 183 2.17 -12.52 -8.50
N MET A 184 2.41 -11.39 -9.15
CA MET A 184 1.92 -10.06 -8.74
C MET A 184 1.77 -9.14 -9.95
N PRO A 185 0.99 -8.05 -9.87
CA PRO A 185 0.98 -7.03 -10.91
C PRO A 185 2.37 -6.39 -11.12
N ASP A 186 2.64 -5.94 -12.35
CA ASP A 186 3.79 -5.05 -12.59
C ASP A 186 3.57 -3.64 -11.98
N VAL A 187 4.62 -2.81 -11.99
CA VAL A 187 4.61 -1.44 -11.45
C VAL A 187 3.46 -0.60 -12.01
N ASP A 188 3.23 -0.69 -13.32
CA ASP A 188 2.22 0.10 -14.00
C ASP A 188 0.80 -0.38 -13.62
N SER A 189 0.59 -1.69 -13.56
CA SER A 189 -0.71 -2.26 -13.18
C SER A 189 -1.04 -1.97 -11.70
N ILE A 190 -0.09 -2.13 -10.77
CA ILE A 190 -0.36 -1.82 -9.36
C ILE A 190 -0.59 -0.32 -9.13
N LEU A 191 0.00 0.57 -9.94
CA LEU A 191 -0.30 2.00 -9.89
C LEU A 191 -1.76 2.29 -10.30
N GLY A 192 -2.26 1.63 -11.33
CA GLY A 192 -3.68 1.72 -11.72
C GLY A 192 -4.62 1.29 -10.60
N ASP A 193 -4.33 0.17 -9.94
CA ASP A 193 -5.07 -0.33 -8.78
C ASP A 193 -4.99 0.61 -7.56
N LYS A 194 -3.81 1.16 -7.26
CA LYS A 194 -3.65 2.14 -6.19
C LYS A 194 -4.45 3.42 -6.41
N LEU A 195 -4.55 3.85 -7.67
CA LEU A 195 -5.29 5.06 -8.03
C LEU A 195 -6.81 4.89 -7.83
N THR A 196 -7.38 3.69 -8.01
CA THR A 196 -8.82 3.47 -7.71
C THR A 196 -9.12 3.66 -6.22
N ALA A 197 -8.20 3.27 -5.34
CA ALA A 197 -8.32 3.49 -3.90
C ALA A 197 -8.17 4.97 -3.49
N PHE A 198 -7.63 5.84 -4.35
CA PHE A 198 -7.43 7.27 -4.11
C PHE A 198 -8.55 8.12 -4.75
N ALA A 199 -9.81 7.76 -4.50
CA ALA A 199 -11.00 8.47 -4.99
C ALA A 199 -12.06 8.57 -3.86
N PRO A 200 -11.84 9.42 -2.84
CA PRO A 200 -12.50 9.31 -1.53
C PRO A 200 -14.00 9.66 -1.49
N THR A 201 -14.58 10.18 -2.56
CA THR A 201 -16.01 10.50 -2.65
C THR A 201 -16.76 9.66 -3.69
N THR A 202 -16.07 8.71 -4.31
CA THR A 202 -16.64 7.77 -5.28
C THR A 202 -16.38 6.32 -4.85
N ILE A 203 -15.36 5.67 -5.39
CA ILE A 203 -15.06 4.24 -5.16
C ILE A 203 -13.90 3.99 -4.18
N GLY A 204 -13.13 5.04 -3.88
CA GLY A 204 -11.91 4.92 -3.10
C GLY A 204 -12.14 4.97 -1.59
N ILE A 205 -11.03 5.05 -0.85
CA ILE A 205 -11.05 5.06 0.61
C ILE A 205 -11.59 6.40 1.10
N PRO A 206 -12.72 6.43 1.84
CA PRO A 206 -13.27 7.69 2.33
C PRO A 206 -12.37 8.30 3.40
N LEU A 207 -12.22 9.62 3.41
CA LEU A 207 -11.43 10.33 4.42
C LEU A 207 -12.06 10.24 5.82
N SER A 208 -13.39 10.27 5.87
CA SER A 208 -14.19 10.14 7.08
C SER A 208 -14.40 8.68 7.46
N ALA A 209 -14.97 8.46 8.64
CA ALA A 209 -15.46 7.17 9.07
C ALA A 209 -16.82 7.34 9.75
N GLU A 210 -17.59 6.25 9.84
CA GLU A 210 -18.83 6.23 10.60
C GLU A 210 -18.61 6.57 12.08
N SER A 211 -19.67 7.04 12.74
CA SER A 211 -19.62 7.40 14.15
C SER A 211 -19.13 6.23 15.01
N GLY A 212 -18.08 6.47 15.81
CA GLY A 212 -17.44 5.45 16.65
C GLY A 212 -16.20 4.81 16.03
N TYR A 213 -15.93 5.03 14.73
CA TYR A 213 -14.72 4.55 14.06
C TYR A 213 -13.72 5.69 13.83
N ARG A 214 -12.44 5.33 13.66
CA ARG A 214 -11.38 6.31 13.38
C ARG A 214 -11.43 6.72 11.90
N PRO A 215 -11.26 8.02 11.57
CA PRO A 215 -11.14 8.48 10.19
C PRO A 215 -10.02 7.73 9.44
N LYS A 216 -10.23 7.38 8.17
CA LYS A 216 -9.30 6.58 7.37
C LYS A 216 -8.18 7.41 6.71
N ARG A 217 -7.78 8.52 7.35
CA ARG A 217 -6.77 9.45 6.85
C ARG A 217 -5.41 8.80 6.60
N VAL A 218 -5.02 7.81 7.43
CA VAL A 218 -3.74 7.10 7.28
C VAL A 218 -3.79 6.17 6.06
N GLU A 219 -4.93 5.52 5.83
CA GLU A 219 -5.16 4.65 4.69
C GLU A 219 -5.14 5.43 3.38
N VAL A 220 -5.69 6.64 3.37
CA VAL A 220 -5.62 7.57 2.23
C VAL A 220 -4.18 8.04 1.98
N LEU A 221 -3.44 8.45 3.02
CA LEU A 221 -2.04 8.85 2.91
C LEU A 221 -1.14 7.72 2.38
N LYS A 222 -1.42 6.46 2.76
CA LYS A 222 -0.74 5.29 2.17
C LYS A 222 -0.94 5.22 0.65
N GLN A 223 -2.15 5.48 0.13
CA GLN A 223 -2.38 5.45 -1.31
C GLN A 223 -1.65 6.59 -2.02
N LEU A 224 -1.75 7.83 -1.52
CA LEU A 224 -1.05 8.99 -2.08
C LEU A 224 0.46 8.76 -2.15
N PHE A 225 1.03 8.27 -1.05
CA PHE A 225 2.46 7.98 -0.96
C PHE A 225 2.88 6.87 -1.94
N ASP A 226 2.11 5.78 -2.02
CA ASP A 226 2.39 4.69 -2.95
C ASP A 226 2.32 5.17 -4.41
N ILE A 227 1.29 5.94 -4.77
CA ILE A 227 1.12 6.53 -6.10
C ILE A 227 2.31 7.41 -6.45
N GLY A 228 2.72 8.30 -5.54
CA GLY A 228 3.86 9.20 -5.75
C GLY A 228 5.17 8.46 -6.02
N ASN A 229 5.45 7.36 -5.32
CA ASN A 229 6.67 6.56 -5.53
C ASN A 229 6.58 5.66 -6.78
N LEU A 230 5.41 5.07 -7.04
CA LEU A 230 5.17 4.25 -8.22
C LEU A 230 5.28 5.07 -9.51
N PHE A 231 4.82 6.33 -9.49
CA PHE A 231 4.90 7.26 -10.62
C PHE A 231 6.31 7.36 -11.20
N ASP A 232 7.33 7.41 -10.34
CA ASP A 232 8.74 7.53 -10.75
C ASP A 232 9.25 6.29 -11.50
N HIS A 233 8.56 5.16 -11.36
CA HIS A 233 8.92 3.87 -11.95
C HIS A 233 8.03 3.49 -13.14
N VAL A 234 7.09 4.37 -13.54
CA VAL A 234 6.19 4.10 -14.67
C VAL A 234 6.96 3.91 -15.97
N ASN A 235 6.58 2.88 -16.72
CA ASN A 235 7.10 2.58 -18.05
C ASN A 235 6.00 2.41 -19.11
N ASN A 236 4.80 1.97 -18.72
CA ASN A 236 3.71 1.70 -19.65
C ASN A 236 2.35 2.26 -19.16
N VAL A 237 1.98 3.41 -19.70
CA VAL A 237 0.69 4.08 -19.38
C VAL A 237 -0.53 3.22 -19.77
N ALA A 238 -0.41 2.39 -20.81
CA ALA A 238 -1.52 1.53 -21.23
C ALA A 238 -1.87 0.49 -20.15
N HIS A 239 -0.87 -0.09 -19.47
CA HIS A 239 -1.12 -1.03 -18.37
C HIS A 239 -1.84 -0.35 -17.20
N ILE A 240 -1.46 0.89 -16.87
CA ILE A 240 -2.14 1.71 -15.84
C ILE A 240 -3.61 1.90 -16.23
N ARG A 241 -3.85 2.35 -17.46
CA ARG A 241 -5.19 2.68 -17.98
C ARG A 241 -6.12 1.47 -17.99
N GLU A 242 -5.65 0.35 -18.54
CA GLU A 242 -6.44 -0.88 -18.65
C GLU A 242 -6.78 -1.46 -17.27
N THR A 243 -5.78 -1.51 -16.38
CA THR A 243 -5.99 -1.97 -15.00
C THR A 243 -6.95 -1.06 -14.25
N TYR A 244 -6.73 0.26 -14.29
CA TYR A 244 -7.58 1.24 -13.62
C TYR A 244 -9.03 1.10 -14.10
N ARG A 245 -9.27 1.09 -15.42
CA ARG A 245 -10.62 0.97 -15.98
C ARG A 245 -11.29 -0.34 -15.57
N THR A 246 -10.57 -1.45 -15.57
CA THR A 246 -11.12 -2.76 -15.17
C THR A 246 -11.56 -2.76 -13.72
N ILE A 247 -10.71 -2.28 -12.81
CA ILE A 247 -10.99 -2.27 -11.37
C ILE A 247 -12.07 -1.22 -11.06
N ALA A 248 -11.97 0.00 -11.59
CA ALA A 248 -12.96 1.04 -11.36
C ALA A 248 -14.37 0.62 -11.83
N LEU A 249 -14.49 0.01 -13.02
CA LEU A 249 -15.77 -0.51 -13.51
C LEU A 249 -16.31 -1.65 -12.64
N HIS A 250 -15.43 -2.48 -12.06
CA HIS A 250 -15.85 -3.51 -11.11
C HIS A 250 -16.43 -2.86 -9.84
N GLU A 251 -15.69 -1.96 -9.20
CA GLU A 251 -16.10 -1.28 -7.97
C GLU A 251 -17.38 -0.44 -8.15
N ILE A 252 -17.50 0.32 -9.24
CA ILE A 252 -18.71 1.10 -9.59
C ILE A 252 -19.95 0.19 -9.61
N ARG A 253 -19.83 -1.00 -10.23
CA ARG A 253 -20.93 -1.97 -10.31
C ARG A 253 -21.25 -2.58 -8.95
N MET A 254 -20.25 -2.93 -8.15
CA MET A 254 -20.46 -3.51 -6.82
C MET A 254 -21.15 -2.51 -5.88
N LEU A 255 -20.81 -1.23 -5.99
CA LEU A 255 -21.41 -0.15 -5.21
C LEU A 255 -22.75 0.37 -5.78
N GLY A 256 -23.16 -0.08 -6.96
CA GLY A 256 -24.41 0.33 -7.61
C GLY A 256 -24.45 1.82 -7.97
N LEU A 257 -23.30 2.43 -8.30
CA LEU A 257 -23.20 3.85 -8.61
C LEU A 257 -23.50 4.12 -10.09
N ASP A 258 -24.19 5.23 -10.37
CA ASP A 258 -24.45 5.73 -11.73
C ASP A 258 -23.39 6.77 -12.13
N ILE A 259 -22.14 6.31 -12.24
CA ILE A 259 -20.97 7.13 -12.61
C ILE A 259 -20.04 6.35 -13.55
N THR A 260 -19.06 7.04 -14.14
CA THR A 260 -18.06 6.44 -15.02
C THR A 260 -16.68 6.35 -14.34
N PRO A 261 -15.75 5.50 -14.84
CA PRO A 261 -14.36 5.51 -14.40
C PRO A 261 -13.68 6.89 -14.56
N ASP A 262 -14.12 7.71 -15.51
CA ASP A 262 -13.58 9.05 -15.69
C ASP A 262 -14.05 9.99 -14.54
N ASP A 263 -15.24 9.76 -13.98
CA ASP A 263 -15.73 10.50 -12.81
C ASP A 263 -14.93 10.14 -11.55
N THR A 264 -14.54 8.86 -11.40
CA THR A 264 -13.67 8.42 -10.30
C THR A 264 -12.26 9.00 -10.43
N LEU A 265 -11.73 9.14 -11.66
CA LEU A 265 -10.46 9.85 -11.91
C LEU A 265 -10.57 11.34 -11.54
N ARG A 266 -11.67 11.99 -11.90
CA ARG A 266 -11.92 13.40 -11.54
C ARG A 266 -11.99 13.59 -10.02
N ASP A 267 -12.53 12.61 -9.29
CA ASP A 267 -12.49 12.62 -7.82
C ASP A 267 -11.04 12.52 -7.28
N SER A 268 -10.22 11.63 -7.84
CA SER A 268 -8.78 11.57 -7.51
C SER A 268 -8.07 12.90 -7.77
N ALA A 269 -8.32 13.53 -8.93
CA ALA A 269 -7.75 14.84 -9.25
C ALA A 269 -8.24 15.94 -8.31
N ARG A 270 -9.54 15.98 -8.00
CA ARG A 270 -10.11 16.94 -7.04
C ARG A 270 -9.46 16.79 -5.67
N PHE A 271 -9.27 15.57 -5.20
CA PHE A 271 -8.66 15.32 -3.91
C PHE A 271 -7.16 15.65 -3.89
N ALA A 272 -6.43 15.37 -4.99
CA ALA A 272 -5.06 15.85 -5.18
C ALA A 272 -4.98 17.39 -5.12
N THR A 273 -5.92 18.10 -5.75
CA THR A 273 -6.01 19.56 -5.70
C THR A 273 -6.22 20.09 -4.28
N ILE A 274 -7.06 19.45 -3.46
CA ILE A 274 -7.24 19.84 -2.04
C ILE A 274 -5.91 19.80 -1.28
N ILE A 275 -5.11 18.75 -1.51
CA ILE A 275 -3.77 18.61 -0.91
C ILE A 275 -2.83 19.69 -1.48
N GLY A 276 -2.85 19.90 -2.80
CA GLY A 276 -2.04 20.90 -3.49
C GLY A 276 -2.29 22.34 -3.02
N HIS A 277 -3.48 22.67 -2.53
CA HIS A 277 -3.78 24.02 -2.02
C HIS A 277 -3.36 24.27 -0.57
N GLY A 278 -2.87 23.27 0.15
CA GLY A 278 -2.37 23.46 1.52
C GLY A 278 -3.42 24.09 2.48
N GLY A 279 -4.69 23.70 2.35
CA GLY A 279 -5.77 24.15 3.24
C GLY A 279 -6.43 25.49 2.86
N LYS A 280 -6.06 26.09 1.72
CA LYS A 280 -6.74 27.28 1.18
C LYS A 280 -8.15 26.98 0.63
N ILE A 281 -8.40 25.72 0.25
CA ILE A 281 -9.72 25.19 -0.10
C ILE A 281 -10.04 23.99 0.79
N GLU A 282 -11.33 23.67 0.95
CA GLU A 282 -11.78 22.44 1.63
C GLU A 282 -11.06 22.21 2.98
N LYS A 283 -10.96 23.29 3.77
CA LYS A 283 -10.10 23.38 4.96
C LYS A 283 -10.26 22.21 5.93
N GLU A 284 -11.49 21.77 6.19
CA GLU A 284 -11.75 20.65 7.10
C GLU A 284 -11.18 19.32 6.60
N GLN A 285 -11.22 19.09 5.28
CA GLN A 285 -10.65 17.90 4.67
C GLN A 285 -9.11 17.95 4.77
N HIS A 286 -8.51 19.09 4.44
CA HIS A 286 -7.06 19.27 4.55
C HIS A 286 -6.57 19.12 6.00
N GLU A 287 -7.22 19.75 6.97
CA GLU A 287 -6.89 19.58 8.40
C GLU A 287 -7.01 18.11 8.86
N SER A 288 -7.92 17.33 8.27
CA SER A 288 -8.01 15.89 8.54
C SER A 288 -6.80 15.13 8.00
N ILE A 289 -6.31 15.48 6.81
CA ILE A 289 -5.10 14.89 6.19
C ILE A 289 -3.86 15.24 7.02
N GLU A 290 -3.71 16.50 7.44
CA GLU A 290 -2.58 16.95 8.27
C GLU A 290 -2.45 16.16 9.57
N LYS A 291 -3.58 15.90 10.24
CA LYS A 291 -3.64 15.05 11.45
C LYS A 291 -3.19 13.61 11.19
N GLY A 292 -3.09 13.19 9.93
CA GLY A 292 -2.66 11.87 9.50
C GLY A 292 -1.16 11.69 9.39
N TYR A 293 -0.40 12.75 9.07
CA TYR A 293 1.04 12.66 8.79
C TYR A 293 1.83 11.99 9.91
N LYS A 294 1.61 12.41 11.16
CA LYS A 294 2.29 11.84 12.33
C LYS A 294 2.07 10.34 12.48
N ASP A 295 0.84 9.86 12.23
CA ASP A 295 0.51 8.44 12.35
C ASP A 295 1.01 7.65 11.14
N PHE A 296 0.95 8.25 9.95
CA PHE A 296 1.46 7.68 8.71
C PHE A 296 2.99 7.51 8.72
N ASN A 297 3.74 8.47 9.27
CA ASN A 297 5.21 8.42 9.35
C ASN A 297 5.76 7.22 10.13
N LYS A 298 4.94 6.56 10.95
CA LYS A 298 5.32 5.29 11.60
C LYS A 298 5.56 4.15 10.59
N PHE A 299 4.96 4.24 9.40
CA PHE A 299 5.10 3.28 8.31
C PHE A 299 6.21 3.65 7.33
N VAL A 300 6.43 4.94 7.08
CA VAL A 300 7.43 5.44 6.12
C VAL A 300 8.85 5.04 6.55
N ALA A 301 9.65 4.53 5.63
CA ALA A 301 10.96 3.93 5.89
C ALA A 301 11.88 4.83 6.71
N ASP A 302 12.08 6.07 6.26
CA ASP A 302 12.90 7.12 6.88
C ASP A 302 12.15 8.01 7.89
N LEU A 303 10.90 7.65 8.20
CA LEU A 303 10.01 8.38 9.11
C LEU A 303 9.65 9.81 8.65
N SER A 304 9.87 10.15 7.38
CA SER A 304 9.65 11.48 6.84
C SER A 304 8.67 11.48 5.66
N PHE A 305 7.43 11.87 5.96
CA PHE A 305 6.44 12.33 4.99
C PHE A 305 5.72 13.54 5.58
N ASP A 306 5.96 14.70 4.98
CA ASP A 306 5.37 15.98 5.37
C ASP A 306 4.45 16.55 4.28
N GLU A 307 3.95 17.76 4.51
CA GLU A 307 3.06 18.43 3.57
C GLU A 307 3.74 18.71 2.22
N ASN A 308 5.02 19.07 2.18
CA ASN A 308 5.73 19.32 0.92
C ASN A 308 5.83 18.04 0.08
N GLN A 309 6.12 16.90 0.72
CA GLN A 309 6.14 15.60 0.04
C GLN A 309 4.73 15.16 -0.40
N ALA A 310 3.70 15.47 0.39
CA ALA A 310 2.31 15.22 0.03
C ALA A 310 1.86 16.05 -1.18
N ILE A 311 2.24 17.34 -1.23
CA ILE A 311 2.00 18.22 -2.38
C ILE A 311 2.65 17.67 -3.64
N LEU A 312 3.90 17.18 -3.56
CA LEU A 312 4.58 16.57 -4.70
C LEU A 312 3.85 15.30 -5.18
N ALA A 313 3.49 14.40 -4.25
CA ALA A 313 2.73 13.20 -4.59
C ALA A 313 1.36 13.53 -5.21
N ALA A 314 0.70 14.59 -4.72
CA ALA A 314 -0.55 15.08 -5.27
C ALA A 314 -0.37 15.66 -6.68
N ALA A 315 0.71 16.41 -6.93
CA ALA A 315 1.03 16.94 -8.27
C ALA A 315 1.26 15.80 -9.28
N LYS A 316 2.04 14.77 -8.89
CA LYS A 316 2.24 13.55 -9.70
C LYS A 316 0.90 12.84 -9.99
N THR A 317 0.04 12.76 -8.98
CA THR A 317 -1.30 12.15 -9.12
C THR A 317 -2.19 12.94 -10.08
N ALA A 318 -2.24 14.27 -9.96
CA ALA A 318 -3.02 15.12 -10.85
C ALA A 318 -2.54 15.03 -12.31
N TYR A 319 -1.23 15.02 -12.53
CA TYR A 319 -0.67 14.83 -13.87
C TYR A 319 -0.95 13.42 -14.42
N LEU A 320 -0.84 12.38 -13.60
CA LEU A 320 -1.23 11.02 -14.00
C LEU A 320 -2.70 10.97 -14.43
N VAL A 321 -3.61 11.57 -13.65
CA VAL A 321 -5.03 11.64 -14.01
C VAL A 321 -5.24 12.38 -15.34
N LYS A 322 -4.55 13.51 -15.56
CA LYS A 322 -4.60 14.26 -16.83
C LYS A 322 -4.25 13.35 -18.02
N VAL A 323 -3.13 12.63 -17.92
CA VAL A 323 -2.65 11.67 -18.93
C VAL A 323 -3.67 10.55 -19.20
N LEU A 324 -4.27 10.00 -18.15
CA LEU A 324 -5.26 8.93 -18.28
C LEU A 324 -6.58 9.40 -18.90
N LEU A 325 -7.01 10.63 -18.62
CA LEU A 325 -8.24 11.22 -19.16
C LEU A 325 -8.14 11.67 -20.63
N HIS A 326 -6.93 11.98 -21.12
CA HIS A 326 -6.71 12.47 -22.49
C HIS A 326 -6.13 11.41 -23.43
N ASP A 327 -6.10 10.14 -23.01
CA ASP A 327 -5.53 9.01 -23.74
C ASP A 327 -4.06 9.21 -24.21
N ASP A 328 -3.30 10.04 -23.47
CA ASP A 328 -1.86 10.21 -23.68
C ASP A 328 -1.13 8.91 -23.33
N ASN A 329 -0.14 8.51 -24.13
CA ASN A 329 0.56 7.23 -23.92
C ASN A 329 1.92 7.37 -23.23
N THR A 330 2.29 8.58 -22.82
CA THR A 330 3.61 8.86 -22.24
C THR A 330 3.50 9.81 -21.05
N ILE A 331 4.27 9.54 -20.01
CA ILE A 331 4.48 10.45 -18.88
C ILE A 331 5.84 11.12 -19.05
N VAL A 332 5.85 12.45 -19.04
CA VAL A 332 7.10 13.22 -19.00
C VAL A 332 7.52 13.36 -17.54
N LYS A 333 8.65 12.76 -17.16
CA LYS A 333 9.22 12.88 -15.82
C LYS A 333 10.09 14.14 -15.73
N GLU A 334 10.06 14.80 -14.58
CA GLU A 334 10.99 15.87 -14.25
C GLU A 334 12.39 15.26 -14.05
N ASP A 335 13.40 15.84 -14.71
CA ASP A 335 14.78 15.36 -14.68
C ASP A 335 15.80 16.45 -14.32
N GLY A 336 15.34 17.59 -13.81
CA GLY A 336 16.12 18.76 -13.46
C GLY A 336 16.53 19.65 -14.64
N THR A 337 16.14 19.33 -15.88
CA THR A 337 16.60 20.07 -17.07
C THR A 337 15.62 21.11 -17.60
N ALA A 338 14.36 21.09 -17.16
CA ALA A 338 13.33 22.00 -17.65
C ALA A 338 13.56 23.45 -17.20
N ASP A 339 13.67 24.39 -18.15
CA ASP A 339 13.69 25.83 -17.84
C ASP A 339 12.26 26.35 -17.59
N MET A 340 11.86 26.34 -16.32
CA MET A 340 10.53 26.73 -15.87
C MET A 340 10.39 28.23 -15.55
N ARG A 341 11.40 29.07 -15.82
CA ARG A 341 11.38 30.50 -15.45
C ARG A 341 10.19 31.25 -16.05
N ALA A 342 9.89 30.97 -17.32
CA ALA A 342 8.80 31.59 -18.06
C ALA A 342 7.44 30.88 -17.90
N TRP A 343 7.38 29.74 -17.19
CA TRP A 343 6.13 29.00 -17.02
C TRP A 343 5.22 29.73 -16.03
N GLU A 344 3.93 29.80 -16.32
CA GLU A 344 2.98 30.48 -15.44
C GLU A 344 1.63 29.76 -15.48
N ILE A 345 1.09 29.45 -14.29
CA ILE A 345 -0.28 28.94 -14.15
C ILE A 345 -1.19 30.15 -14.04
N THR A 346 -2.00 30.40 -15.08
CA THR A 346 -2.87 31.59 -15.18
C THR A 346 -4.31 31.34 -14.75
N ASP A 347 -4.72 30.08 -14.58
CA ASP A 347 -6.04 29.75 -14.07
C ASP A 347 -6.17 30.26 -12.63
N LYS A 348 -7.20 31.08 -12.39
CA LYS A 348 -7.45 31.69 -11.08
C LYS A 348 -7.68 30.67 -9.98
N ALA A 349 -8.19 29.48 -10.31
CA ALA A 349 -8.39 28.41 -9.35
C ALA A 349 -7.07 27.82 -8.84
N PHE A 350 -5.97 27.98 -9.58
CA PHE A 350 -4.67 27.33 -9.32
C PHE A 350 -3.49 28.30 -9.33
N VAL A 351 -3.74 29.61 -9.39
CA VAL A 351 -2.69 30.64 -9.55
C VAL A 351 -1.67 30.60 -8.40
N ASP A 352 -2.09 30.15 -7.23
CA ASP A 352 -1.24 29.99 -6.06
C ASP A 352 -0.25 28.83 -6.17
N PHE A 353 -0.45 27.89 -7.09
CA PHE A 353 0.52 26.83 -7.36
C PHE A 353 1.82 27.38 -7.97
N ASN A 354 1.82 28.62 -8.50
CA ASN A 354 3.05 29.29 -8.91
C ASN A 354 4.04 29.48 -7.74
N ASP A 355 3.58 29.49 -6.49
CA ASP A 355 4.46 29.56 -5.30
C ASP A 355 5.42 28.36 -5.23
N TYR A 356 4.99 27.19 -5.74
CA TYR A 356 5.82 25.98 -5.79
C TYR A 356 7.00 26.08 -6.73
N LYS A 357 7.00 27.02 -7.69
CA LYS A 357 8.13 27.20 -8.62
C LYS A 357 9.47 27.36 -7.90
N TYR A 358 9.45 27.92 -6.69
CA TYR A 358 10.64 28.12 -5.86
C TYR A 358 10.71 27.19 -4.65
N SER A 359 9.59 26.92 -3.98
CA SER A 359 9.57 26.11 -2.76
C SER A 359 9.59 24.61 -3.03
N ASN A 360 9.04 24.16 -4.16
CA ASN A 360 8.98 22.77 -4.58
C ASN A 360 8.92 22.66 -6.12
N PRO A 361 10.05 22.90 -6.82
CA PRO A 361 10.06 23.02 -8.28
C PRO A 361 9.54 21.78 -9.00
N GLU A 362 9.79 20.58 -8.46
CA GLU A 362 9.28 19.32 -9.03
C GLU A 362 7.75 19.25 -8.94
N ALA A 363 7.15 19.67 -7.81
CA ALA A 363 5.69 19.74 -7.70
C ALA A 363 5.12 20.79 -8.67
N PHE A 364 5.77 21.94 -8.82
CA PHE A 364 5.37 22.95 -9.81
C PHE A 364 5.38 22.39 -11.23
N PHE A 365 6.42 21.64 -11.61
CA PHE A 365 6.50 21.00 -12.93
C PHE A 365 5.27 20.15 -13.20
N TYR A 366 4.92 19.25 -12.28
CA TYR A 366 3.78 18.34 -12.48
C TYR A 366 2.43 19.05 -12.39
N TRP A 367 2.26 20.04 -11.52
CA TRP A 367 1.05 20.86 -11.50
C TRP A 367 0.87 21.62 -12.81
N PHE A 368 1.94 22.21 -13.34
CA PHE A 368 1.90 22.89 -14.63
C PHE A 368 1.49 21.92 -15.73
N LYS A 369 2.09 20.72 -15.81
CA LYS A 369 1.71 19.68 -16.78
C LYS A 369 0.27 19.19 -16.62
N ALA A 370 -0.24 19.10 -15.40
CA ALA A 370 -1.60 18.67 -15.14
C ALA A 370 -2.65 19.69 -15.62
N LEU A 371 -2.30 20.98 -15.63
CA LEU A 371 -3.21 22.10 -15.90
C LEU A 371 -3.13 22.65 -17.34
N GLN A 372 -2.21 22.15 -18.17
CA GLN A 372 -2.09 22.53 -19.58
C GLN A 372 -3.04 21.80 -20.53
#